data_AF-S7MFC4-F1
#
_entry.id   AF-S7MFC4-F1
#
_cell.length_a   1.000
_cell.length_b   1.000
_cell.length_c   1.000
_cell.angle_alpha   90.00
_cell.angle_beta   90.00
_cell.angle_gamma   90.00
#
_symmetry.space_group_name_H-M   'P 1'
#
loop_
_entity.id
_entity.type
_entity.pdbx_description
1 polymer ?
#
loop_
_entity_poly.entity_id
_entity_poly.type
_entity_poly.pdbx_seq_one_letter_code
_entity_poly.pdbx_strand_id
1 'polypeptide(L)'
;MVDQPGAVVQEDPWMSAQALDRLLKMPLLLPRIHTWPWWFPALKLRDPLVFYLEACLADPIFGKTRVMIPEIEWMNQDLLMVEKVNYGSLIEITVFGQPRVQNRVKSVLLSLAARHRENRA
;
A
#
# COMPACT_ATOMS: atom_id res chain seq x y z
N MET A 1 43.03 -47.88 -24.64
CA MET A 1 42.84 -47.33 -23.29
C MET A 1 42.35 -45.91 -23.47
N VAL A 2 41.08 -45.65 -23.15
CA VAL A 2 40.41 -44.36 -23.38
C VAL A 2 40.32 -43.66 -22.03
N ASP A 3 41.00 -42.53 -21.86
CA ASP A 3 40.81 -41.63 -20.73
C ASP A 3 39.53 -40.81 -20.96
N GLN A 4 38.61 -40.87 -19.99
CA GLN A 4 37.45 -39.98 -19.94
C GLN A 4 37.83 -38.63 -19.32
N PRO A 5 37.25 -37.52 -19.80
CA PRO A 5 37.48 -36.21 -19.20
C PRO A 5 36.71 -36.09 -17.88
N GLY A 6 37.39 -35.57 -16.86
CA GLY A 6 36.82 -35.28 -15.55
C GLY A 6 35.59 -34.37 -15.66
N ALA A 7 34.51 -34.81 -15.02
CA ALA A 7 33.26 -34.08 -14.92
C ALA A 7 33.49 -32.70 -14.28
N VAL A 8 33.21 -31.64 -15.03
CA VAL A 8 33.00 -30.31 -14.47
C VAL A 8 31.68 -30.37 -13.70
N VAL A 9 31.75 -30.32 -12.38
CA VAL A 9 30.59 -30.16 -11.50
C VAL A 9 30.05 -28.76 -11.75
N GLN A 10 28.94 -28.72 -12.49
CA GLN A 10 28.16 -27.52 -12.72
C GLN A 10 27.38 -27.24 -11.43
N GLU A 11 27.87 -26.30 -10.63
CA GLU A 11 27.17 -25.87 -9.42
C GLU A 11 25.87 -25.17 -9.82
N ASP A 12 24.75 -25.73 -9.35
CA ASP A 12 23.41 -25.18 -9.55
C ASP A 12 23.35 -23.72 -9.07
N PRO A 13 22.63 -22.81 -9.77
CA PRO A 13 22.58 -21.37 -9.45
C PRO A 13 21.71 -21.07 -8.22
N TRP A 14 22.06 -21.60 -7.06
CA TRP A 14 21.50 -21.14 -5.80
C TRP A 14 22.11 -19.77 -5.47
N MET A 15 21.23 -18.77 -5.37
CA MET A 15 21.53 -17.37 -5.03
C MET A 15 22.83 -17.21 -4.24
N SER A 16 23.86 -16.64 -4.89
CA SER A 16 25.16 -16.47 -4.24
C SER A 16 25.00 -15.62 -2.97
N ALA A 17 25.84 -15.88 -1.96
CA ALA A 17 25.86 -15.08 -0.73
C ALA A 17 25.97 -13.56 -1.02
N GLN A 18 26.60 -13.20 -2.13
CA GLN A 18 26.72 -11.82 -2.61
C GLN A 18 25.38 -11.23 -3.11
N ALA A 19 24.51 -12.04 -3.72
CA ALA A 19 23.18 -11.62 -4.14
C ALA A 19 22.26 -11.39 -2.92
N LEU A 20 22.35 -12.27 -1.91
CA LEU A 20 21.63 -12.10 -0.64
C LEU A 20 22.12 -10.85 0.12
N ASP A 21 23.43 -10.63 0.18
CA ASP A 21 24.01 -9.46 0.82
C ASP A 21 23.60 -8.15 0.11
N ARG A 22 23.45 -8.18 -1.22
CA ARG A 22 22.89 -7.05 -1.99
C ARG A 22 21.40 -6.83 -1.72
N LEU A 23 20.60 -7.89 -1.60
CA LEU A 23 19.17 -7.80 -1.24
C LEU A 23 18.97 -7.24 0.17
N LEU A 24 19.79 -7.65 1.14
CA LEU A 24 19.75 -7.15 2.52
C LEU A 24 20.22 -5.69 2.63
N LYS A 25 21.10 -5.25 1.73
CA LYS A 25 21.56 -3.85 1.62
C LYS A 25 20.62 -2.95 0.82
N MET A 26 19.67 -3.51 0.08
CA MET A 26 18.57 -2.70 -0.46
C MET A 26 17.71 -2.25 0.71
N PRO A 27 17.25 -0.99 0.74
CA PRO A 27 16.18 -0.59 1.63
C PRO A 27 14.93 -1.34 1.16
N LEU A 28 14.76 -2.56 1.65
CA LEU A 28 13.53 -3.32 1.49
C LEU A 28 12.47 -2.44 2.13
N LEU A 29 11.58 -1.87 1.30
CA LEU A 29 10.33 -1.33 1.79
C LEU A 29 9.71 -2.47 2.57
N LEU A 30 9.69 -2.37 3.91
CA LEU A 30 9.10 -3.40 4.77
C LEU A 30 7.77 -3.77 4.12
N PRO A 31 7.49 -5.06 3.87
CA PRO A 31 6.18 -5.46 3.37
C PRO A 31 5.15 -4.81 4.29
N ARG A 32 4.31 -3.94 3.72
CA ARG A 32 3.34 -3.17 4.49
C ARG A 32 2.26 -4.14 4.93
N ILE A 33 2.44 -4.70 6.12
CA ILE A 33 1.49 -5.64 6.73
C ILE A 33 0.28 -4.81 7.14
N HIS A 34 -0.69 -4.69 6.25
CA HIS A 34 -2.03 -4.29 6.62
C HIS A 34 -2.72 -5.52 7.23
N THR A 35 -3.17 -5.42 8.48
CA THR A 35 -3.93 -6.48 9.15
C THR A 35 -5.22 -6.70 8.38
N TRP A 36 -5.25 -7.76 7.58
CA TRP A 36 -6.40 -8.14 6.79
C TRP A 36 -7.64 -8.29 7.71
N PRO A 37 -8.69 -7.48 7.52
CA PRO A 37 -9.88 -7.64 8.33
C PRO A 37 -10.58 -8.95 7.96
N TRP A 38 -10.85 -9.81 8.95
CA TRP A 38 -11.49 -11.12 8.74
C TRP A 38 -12.86 -11.04 8.04
N TRP A 39 -13.51 -9.87 8.10
CA TRP A 39 -14.80 -9.58 7.49
C TRP A 39 -14.72 -9.12 6.02
N PHE A 40 -13.54 -8.71 5.53
CA PHE A 40 -13.39 -8.17 4.17
C PHE A 40 -13.13 -9.30 3.15
N PRO A 41 -13.95 -9.44 2.08
CA PRO A 41 -13.74 -10.49 1.07
C PRO A 41 -12.56 -10.19 0.12
N ALA A 42 -11.70 -11.18 -0.11
CA ALA A 42 -10.53 -11.03 -1.00
C ALA A 42 -10.89 -10.64 -2.45
N LEU A 43 -12.07 -11.04 -2.94
CA LEU A 43 -12.55 -10.68 -4.28
C LEU A 43 -12.75 -9.17 -4.46
N LYS A 44 -13.04 -8.43 -3.38
CA LYS A 44 -13.20 -6.97 -3.42
C LYS A 44 -11.87 -6.21 -3.54
N LEU A 45 -10.74 -6.91 -3.54
CA LEU A 45 -9.44 -6.31 -3.85
C LEU A 45 -9.21 -6.06 -5.33
N ARG A 46 -10.06 -6.65 -6.19
CA ARG A 46 -9.97 -6.43 -7.63
C ARG A 46 -10.39 -4.99 -7.94
N ASP A 47 -9.61 -4.32 -8.76
CA ASP A 47 -9.84 -2.95 -9.24
C ASP A 47 -10.00 -1.90 -8.11
N PRO A 48 -8.92 -1.61 -7.36
CA PRO A 48 -8.93 -0.53 -6.39
C PRO A 48 -9.12 0.83 -7.05
N LEU A 49 -9.82 1.71 -6.34
CA LEU A 49 -9.88 3.13 -6.69
C LEU A 49 -8.73 3.87 -6.00
N VAL A 50 -7.80 4.40 -6.80
CA VAL A 50 -6.65 5.18 -6.31
C VAL A 50 -6.86 6.66 -6.61
N PHE A 51 -6.58 7.53 -5.63
CA PHE A 51 -6.55 8.99 -5.81
C PHE A 51 -5.60 9.66 -4.81
N TYR A 52 -5.30 10.93 -5.04
CA TYR A 52 -4.30 11.67 -4.25
C TYR A 52 -4.93 12.83 -3.48
N LEU A 53 -4.44 13.05 -2.25
CA LEU A 53 -4.75 14.19 -1.41
C LEU A 53 -3.48 14.84 -0.89
N GLU A 54 -3.55 16.12 -0.48
CA GLU A 54 -2.43 16.74 0.20
C GLU A 54 -2.14 16.08 1.55
N ALA A 55 -0.87 15.82 1.83
CA ALA A 55 -0.42 15.20 3.06
C ALA A 55 -0.83 16.02 4.30
N CYS A 56 -0.94 17.34 4.18
CA CYS A 56 -1.38 18.24 5.26
C CYS A 56 -2.87 18.04 5.64
N LEU A 57 -3.65 17.38 4.79
CA LEU A 57 -5.06 17.06 4.99
C LEU A 57 -5.27 15.64 5.55
N ALA A 58 -4.21 14.83 5.63
CA ALA A 58 -4.29 13.48 6.16
C ALA A 58 -4.69 13.46 7.65
N ASP A 59 -4.04 14.27 8.48
CA ASP A 59 -4.29 14.27 9.92
C ASP A 59 -5.69 14.81 10.30
N PRO A 60 -6.20 15.89 9.66
CA PRO A 60 -7.58 16.34 9.89
C PRO A 60 -8.65 15.31 9.50
N ILE A 61 -8.42 14.51 8.45
CA ILE A 61 -9.41 13.56 7.93
C ILE A 61 -9.32 12.20 8.64
N PHE A 62 -8.12 11.67 8.82
CA PHE A 62 -7.89 10.32 9.34
C PHE A 62 -7.42 10.30 10.81
N GLY A 63 -7.10 11.46 11.38
CA GLY A 63 -6.44 11.58 12.68
C GLY A 63 -4.92 11.48 12.59
N LYS A 64 -4.22 12.02 13.60
CA LYS A 64 -2.74 12.15 13.66
C LYS A 64 -1.96 10.83 13.55
N THR A 65 -2.60 9.71 13.93
CA THR A 65 -2.07 8.35 13.77
C THR A 65 -2.99 7.50 12.89
N ARG A 66 -3.81 8.14 12.06
CA ARG A 66 -4.78 7.48 11.18
C ARG A 66 -5.76 6.57 11.93
N VAL A 67 -6.06 6.96 13.17
CA VAL A 67 -6.91 6.21 14.10
C VAL A 67 -8.33 6.06 13.59
N MET A 68 -8.79 6.92 12.67
CA MET A 68 -10.15 6.87 12.11
C MET A 68 -10.30 5.90 10.94
N ILE A 69 -9.19 5.35 10.40
CA ILE A 69 -9.26 4.45 9.24
C ILE A 69 -10.13 3.23 9.53
N PRO A 70 -9.94 2.48 10.64
CA PRO A 70 -10.77 1.30 10.93
C PRO A 70 -12.27 1.63 11.03
N GLU A 71 -12.63 2.77 11.62
CA GLU A 71 -14.01 3.23 11.72
C GLU A 71 -14.60 3.55 10.34
N ILE A 72 -13.85 4.24 9.48
CA ILE A 72 -14.28 4.55 8.12
C ILE A 72 -14.48 3.27 7.30
N GLU A 73 -13.53 2.34 7.38
CA GLU A 73 -13.59 1.02 6.71
C GLU A 73 -14.81 0.22 7.17
N TRP A 74 -15.03 0.15 8.50
CA TRP A 74 -16.16 -0.57 9.08
C TRP A 74 -17.50 0.04 8.66
N MET A 75 -17.62 1.36 8.69
CA MET A 75 -18.86 2.06 8.34
C MET A 75 -19.23 1.92 6.86
N ASN A 76 -18.24 1.90 5.97
CA ASN A 76 -18.47 1.84 4.53
C ASN A 76 -18.38 0.41 3.96
N GLN A 77 -17.93 -0.56 4.77
CA GLN A 77 -17.68 -1.94 4.35
C GLN A 77 -16.70 -2.00 3.17
N ASP A 78 -15.70 -1.12 3.20
CA ASP A 78 -14.59 -0.98 2.27
C ASP A 78 -13.24 -1.08 3.00
N LEU A 79 -12.15 -1.26 2.24
CA LEU A 79 -10.80 -1.26 2.77
C LEU A 79 -10.09 0.00 2.27
N LEU A 80 -9.37 0.69 3.16
CA LEU A 80 -8.77 1.98 2.88
C LEU A 80 -7.28 1.95 3.23
N MET A 81 -6.44 2.00 2.20
CA MET A 81 -5.02 2.23 2.38
C MET A 81 -4.69 3.70 2.14
N VAL A 82 -3.97 4.30 3.08
CA VAL A 82 -3.43 5.64 2.94
C VAL A 82 -1.91 5.52 2.94
N GLU A 83 -1.23 6.08 1.98
CA GLU A 83 0.22 5.98 1.85
C GLU A 83 0.83 7.35 1.59
N LYS A 84 2.03 7.62 2.09
CA LYS A 84 2.77 8.84 1.73
C LYS A 84 3.56 8.57 0.45
N VAL A 85 3.42 9.45 -0.53
CA VAL A 85 4.14 9.34 -1.81
C VAL A 85 5.35 10.27 -1.77
N ASN A 86 6.57 9.70 -1.76
CA ASN A 86 7.87 10.41 -1.84
C ASN A 86 8.00 11.64 -0.91
N TYR A 87 8.92 12.57 -1.22
CA TYR A 87 9.23 13.82 -0.48
C TYR A 87 8.10 14.87 -0.51
N GLY A 88 6.88 14.47 -0.13
CA GLY A 88 6.28 15.17 1.01
C GLY A 88 5.24 16.25 0.75
N SER A 89 4.38 16.13 -0.27
CA SER A 89 3.17 16.96 -0.34
C SER A 89 1.88 16.19 -0.55
N LEU A 90 1.95 14.93 -1.00
CA LEU A 90 0.77 14.13 -1.31
C LEU A 90 0.75 12.81 -0.54
N ILE A 91 -0.47 12.38 -0.22
CA ILE A 91 -0.81 11.03 0.18
C ILE A 91 -1.59 10.37 -0.96
N GLU A 92 -1.30 9.10 -1.20
CA GLU A 92 -2.10 8.21 -2.02
C GLU A 92 -3.16 7.57 -1.13
N ILE A 93 -4.39 7.53 -1.63
CA ILE A 93 -5.52 6.87 -1.01
C ILE A 93 -6.00 5.81 -1.98
N THR A 94 -6.06 4.58 -1.49
CA THR A 94 -6.47 3.40 -2.24
C THR A 94 -7.67 2.79 -1.55
N VAL A 95 -8.80 2.72 -2.24
CA VAL A 95 -10.07 2.20 -1.73
C VAL A 95 -10.39 0.88 -2.43
N PHE A 96 -10.52 -0.20 -1.67
CA PHE A 96 -10.96 -1.50 -2.18
C PHE A 96 -12.41 -1.75 -1.77
N GLY A 97 -13.22 -2.27 -2.68
CA GLY A 97 -14.63 -2.46 -2.41
C GLY A 97 -15.47 -2.50 -3.68
N GLN A 98 -16.77 -2.32 -3.51
CA GLN A 98 -17.67 -2.19 -4.66
C GLN A 98 -17.49 -0.81 -5.30
N PRO A 99 -17.45 -0.68 -6.65
CA PRO A 99 -17.22 0.60 -7.33
C PRO A 99 -18.16 1.74 -6.89
N ARG A 100 -19.41 1.43 -6.55
CA ARG A 100 -20.37 2.39 -6.01
C ARG A 100 -19.94 2.97 -4.65
N VAL A 101 -19.43 2.11 -3.76
CA VAL A 101 -18.93 2.49 -2.44
C VAL A 101 -17.64 3.27 -2.57
N GLN A 102 -16.71 2.80 -3.40
CA GLN A 102 -15.45 3.50 -3.69
C GLN A 102 -15.68 4.96 -4.13
N ASN A 103 -16.59 5.17 -5.10
CA ASN A 103 -16.92 6.51 -5.59
C ASN A 103 -17.57 7.40 -4.51
N ARG A 104 -18.42 6.81 -3.66
CA ARG A 104 -19.01 7.53 -2.54
C ARG A 104 -17.95 7.97 -1.52
N VAL A 105 -17.07 7.05 -1.12
CA VAL A 105 -15.99 7.33 -0.17
C VAL A 105 -15.03 8.38 -0.74
N LYS A 106 -14.63 8.25 -2.01
CA LYS A 106 -13.84 9.28 -2.70
C LYS A 106 -14.52 10.65 -2.64
N SER A 107 -15.82 10.74 -2.98
CA SER A 107 -16.54 12.01 -2.93
C SER A 107 -16.56 12.61 -1.53
N VAL A 108 -16.83 11.81 -0.50
CA VAL A 108 -16.85 12.28 0.89
C VAL A 108 -15.48 12.78 1.34
N LEU A 109 -14.41 12.02 1.06
CA LEU A 109 -13.05 12.39 1.42
C LEU A 109 -12.60 13.67 0.70
N LEU A 110 -12.94 13.83 -0.59
CA LEU A 110 -12.68 15.06 -1.34
C LEU A 110 -13.45 16.26 -0.79
N SER A 111 -14.72 16.09 -0.40
CA SER A 111 -15.51 17.16 0.23
C SER A 111 -14.96 17.57 1.59
N LEU A 112 -14.55 16.61 2.42
CA LEU A 112 -13.88 16.89 3.70
C LEU A 112 -12.55 17.63 3.47
N ALA A 113 -11.75 17.17 2.51
CA ALA A 113 -10.52 17.83 2.12
C ALA A 113 -10.75 19.28 1.68
N ALA A 114 -11.76 19.54 0.84
CA ALA A 114 -12.12 20.89 0.41
C ALA A 114 -12.50 21.79 1.59
N ARG A 115 -13.37 21.31 2.50
CA ARG A 115 -13.74 22.05 3.71
C ARG A 115 -12.55 22.37 4.60
N HIS A 116 -11.62 21.43 4.75
CA HIS A 116 -10.39 21.66 5.53
C HIS A 116 -9.43 22.63 4.83
N ARG A 117 -9.41 22.70 3.51
CA ARG A 117 -8.65 23.72 2.77
C ARG A 117 -9.24 25.10 2.98
N GLU A 118 -10.56 25.24 2.87
CA GLU A 118 -11.27 26.51 3.09
C GLU A 118 -11.03 27.06 4.50
N ASN A 119 -11.07 26.20 5.52
CA ASN A 119 -10.81 26.61 6.91
C ASN A 119 -9.34 26.98 7.20
N ARG A 120 -8.41 26.71 6.27
CA ARG A 120 -6.98 27.08 6.39
C ARG A 120 -6.65 28.38 5.65
N ALA A 121 -7.51 28.83 4.74
CA ALA A 121 -7.37 30.08 3.99
C ALA A 121 -7.85 31.27 4.84
#